data_AF-A0A317ESE4-F1
#
_entry.id   AF-A0A317ESE4-F1
#
_cell.length_a   1.000
_cell.length_b   1.000
_cell.length_c   1.000
_cell.angle_alpha   90.00
_cell.angle_beta   90.00
_cell.angle_gamma   90.00
#
_symmetry.space_group_name_H-M   'P 1'
#
loop_
_entity.id
_entity.type
_entity.pdbx_description
1 polymer ?
#
loop_
_entity_poly.entity_id
_entity_poly.type
_entity_poly.pdbx_seq_one_letter_code
_entity_poly.pdbx_strand_id
1 'polypeptide(L)'
;MSTSKNKNTDSIVNKRSSDPFDKLIFEKGIRIQQFIISKELNLIVLLLTNSAVIKVALKHFPRIKNASKKELETAELRGNGIGIRWRLIDEDISLKGLIKEVAMNEALNRLQSKDNQELAFV
;
A
#
# COMPACT_ATOMS: atom_id res chain seq x y z
N MET A 1 -6.82 12.87 -58.19
CA MET A 1 -5.80 12.01 -57.55
C MET A 1 -5.12 12.81 -56.45
N SER A 2 -5.51 12.62 -55.19
CA SER A 2 -4.85 11.73 -54.21
C SER A 2 -3.51 12.28 -53.73
N THR A 3 -3.19 12.47 -52.46
CA THR A 3 -3.86 12.40 -51.14
C THR A 3 -2.82 12.93 -50.17
N SER A 4 -3.06 14.02 -49.44
CA SER A 4 -2.26 14.33 -48.25
C SER A 4 -3.06 13.91 -47.03
N LYS A 5 -2.83 12.67 -46.58
CA LYS A 5 -3.22 12.21 -45.24
C LYS A 5 -1.95 12.17 -44.42
N ASN A 6 -1.64 13.29 -43.78
CA ASN A 6 -0.70 13.34 -42.68
C ASN A 6 -1.28 12.47 -41.55
N LYS A 7 -0.74 11.25 -41.39
CA LYS A 7 -1.05 10.39 -40.25
C LYS A 7 -0.30 10.97 -39.06
N ASN A 8 -1.00 11.79 -38.28
CA ASN A 8 -0.55 12.14 -36.95
C ASN A 8 -0.54 10.84 -36.15
N THR A 9 0.65 10.27 -35.99
CA THR A 9 0.86 9.15 -35.09
C THR A 9 0.95 9.78 -33.71
N ASP A 10 -0.20 9.82 -33.02
CA ASP A 10 -0.22 10.02 -31.57
C ASP A 10 0.52 8.83 -30.96
N SER A 11 1.85 8.92 -30.94
CA SER A 11 2.70 7.98 -30.26
C SER A 11 2.24 8.00 -28.81
N ILE A 12 1.63 6.90 -28.36
CA ILE A 12 1.40 6.67 -26.94
C ILE A 12 2.80 6.56 -26.34
N VAL A 13 3.37 7.70 -25.95
CA VAL A 13 4.60 7.75 -25.18
C VAL A 13 4.24 7.08 -23.88
N ASN A 14 4.84 5.91 -23.64
CA ASN A 14 4.68 5.17 -22.39
C ASN A 14 5.28 6.02 -21.27
N LYS A 15 4.48 6.95 -20.74
CA LYS A 15 4.87 7.92 -19.72
C LYS A 15 4.99 7.14 -18.42
N ARG A 16 6.19 6.58 -18.20
CA ARG A 16 6.56 5.94 -16.94
C ARG A 16 6.08 6.83 -15.78
N SER A 17 5.38 6.26 -14.82
CA SER A 17 4.85 7.04 -13.69
C SER A 17 6.02 7.70 -12.97
N SER A 18 5.92 9.00 -12.68
CA SER A 18 6.92 9.71 -11.88
C SER A 18 6.76 9.41 -10.39
N ASP A 19 5.61 8.89 -9.96
CA ASP A 19 5.33 8.56 -8.57
C ASP A 19 6.20 7.35 -8.12
N PRO A 20 7.06 7.51 -7.10
CA PRO A 20 7.96 6.45 -6.66
C PRO A 20 7.23 5.20 -6.15
N PHE A 21 6.03 5.34 -5.59
CA PHE A 21 5.22 4.21 -5.13
C PHE A 21 4.63 3.43 -6.30
N ASP A 22 4.22 4.12 -7.37
CA ASP A 22 3.76 3.44 -8.58
C ASP A 22 4.91 2.69 -9.25
N LYS A 23 6.13 3.22 -9.23
CA LYS A 23 7.30 2.48 -9.73
C LYS A 23 7.55 1.22 -8.91
N LEU A 24 7.48 1.29 -7.59
CA LEU A 24 7.61 0.10 -6.74
C LEU A 24 6.55 -0.95 -7.07
N ILE A 25 5.30 -0.54 -7.18
CA ILE A 25 4.20 -1.47 -7.46
C ILE A 25 4.32 -1.97 -8.91
N PHE A 26 4.22 -1.12 -9.91
CA PHE A 26 4.03 -1.55 -11.29
C PHE A 26 5.34 -1.92 -12.01
N GLU A 27 6.44 -1.20 -11.76
CA GLU A 27 7.72 -1.48 -12.42
C GLU A 27 8.55 -2.53 -11.68
N LYS A 28 8.58 -2.48 -10.34
CA LYS A 28 9.32 -3.46 -9.51
C LYS A 28 8.50 -4.68 -9.12
N GLY A 29 7.22 -4.73 -9.49
CA GLY A 29 6.38 -5.91 -9.27
C GLY A 29 6.05 -6.18 -7.80
N ILE A 30 6.13 -5.17 -6.93
CA ILE A 30 5.75 -5.34 -5.52
C ILE A 30 4.24 -5.58 -5.43
N ARG A 31 3.84 -6.68 -4.78
CA ARG A 31 2.45 -7.07 -4.52
C ARG A 31 2.31 -7.58 -3.10
N ILE A 32 1.08 -7.53 -2.58
CA ILE A 32 0.68 -8.23 -1.37
C ILE A 32 0.56 -9.71 -1.74
N GLN A 33 1.35 -10.55 -1.08
CA GLN A 33 1.28 -12.00 -1.20
C GLN A 33 0.35 -12.59 -0.13
N GLN A 34 0.45 -12.07 1.09
CA GLN A 34 -0.40 -12.47 2.21
C GLN A 34 -0.60 -11.29 3.16
N PHE A 35 -1.70 -11.33 3.90
CA PHE A 35 -1.94 -10.38 4.99
C PHE A 35 -2.56 -11.08 6.20
N ILE A 36 -2.35 -10.50 7.37
CA ILE A 36 -2.91 -10.95 8.64
C ILE A 36 -3.46 -9.72 9.37
N ILE A 37 -4.63 -9.85 9.99
CA ILE A 37 -5.24 -8.82 10.81
C ILE A 37 -5.34 -9.32 12.25
N SER A 38 -4.81 -8.53 13.18
CA SER A 38 -5.00 -8.74 14.62
C SER A 38 -5.66 -7.51 15.24
N LYS A 39 -6.94 -7.64 15.60
CA LYS A 39 -7.67 -6.57 16.30
C LYS A 39 -7.10 -6.31 17.69
N GLU A 40 -6.68 -7.37 18.38
CA GLU A 40 -6.06 -7.32 19.71
C GLU A 40 -4.78 -6.48 19.69
N LEU A 41 -3.91 -6.71 18.70
CA LEU A 41 -2.67 -5.97 18.53
C LEU A 41 -2.85 -4.66 17.77
N ASN A 42 -4.09 -4.32 17.36
CA ASN A 42 -4.41 -3.17 16.53
C ASN A 42 -3.51 -3.10 15.26
N LEU A 43 -3.32 -4.24 14.58
CA LEU A 43 -2.29 -4.41 13.54
C LEU A 43 -2.83 -5.08 12.27
N ILE A 44 -2.38 -4.59 11.12
CA ILE A 44 -2.37 -5.31 9.85
C ILE A 44 -0.92 -5.61 9.50
N VAL A 45 -0.61 -6.87 9.22
CA VAL A 45 0.70 -7.33 8.74
C VAL A 45 0.56 -7.76 7.29
N LEU A 46 1.47 -7.31 6.44
CA LEU A 46 1.48 -7.60 5.01
C LEU A 46 2.81 -8.23 4.64
N LEU A 47 2.77 -9.41 4.02
CA LEU A 47 3.93 -10.02 3.36
C LEU A 47 3.90 -9.67 1.89
N LEU A 48 4.98 -9.08 1.40
CA LEU A 48 5.11 -8.63 0.02
C LEU A 48 5.95 -9.60 -0.81
N THR A 49 5.82 -9.54 -2.14
CA THR A 49 6.54 -10.42 -3.09
C THR A 49 8.06 -10.30 -3.03
N ASN A 50 8.60 -9.19 -2.53
CA ASN A 50 10.04 -9.01 -2.30
C ASN A 50 10.48 -9.48 -0.91
N SER A 51 9.70 -10.32 -0.23
CA SER A 51 9.92 -10.79 1.15
C SER A 51 9.89 -9.69 2.21
N ALA A 52 9.55 -8.45 1.86
CA ALA A 52 9.37 -7.40 2.84
C ALA A 52 8.10 -7.64 3.65
N VAL A 53 8.17 -7.33 4.95
CA VAL A 53 7.03 -7.34 5.85
C VAL A 53 6.75 -5.91 6.28
N ILE A 54 5.55 -5.42 6.00
CA ILE A 54 5.11 -4.10 6.46
C ILE A 54 4.00 -4.25 7.49
N LYS A 55 4.02 -3.35 8.48
CA LYS A 55 3.10 -3.35 9.63
C LYS A 55 2.38 -2.02 9.70
N VAL A 56 1.06 -2.06 9.81
CA VAL A 56 0.21 -0.86 9.77
C VAL A 56 -0.80 -0.93 10.90
N ALA A 57 -1.06 0.20 11.56
CA ALA A 57 -1.97 0.24 12.69
C ALA A 57 -3.44 0.23 12.22
N LEU A 58 -4.27 -0.64 12.79
CA LEU A 58 -5.70 -0.73 12.49
C LEU A 58 -6.48 0.55 12.83
N LYS A 59 -5.95 1.39 13.73
CA LYS A 59 -6.58 2.67 14.12
C LYS A 59 -6.80 3.61 12.93
N HIS A 60 -6.04 3.46 11.85
CA HIS A 60 -6.18 4.25 10.62
C HIS A 60 -7.29 3.73 9.68
N PHE A 61 -7.90 2.58 10.00
CA PHE A 61 -8.94 1.94 9.22
C PHE A 61 -10.19 1.67 10.08
N PRO A 62 -11.01 2.69 10.38
CA PRO A 62 -12.13 2.58 11.32
C PRO A 62 -13.13 1.48 10.95
N ARG A 63 -13.40 1.26 9.67
CA ARG A 63 -14.34 0.21 9.22
C ARG A 63 -13.83 -1.18 9.55
N ILE A 64 -12.54 -1.44 9.28
CA ILE A 64 -11.87 -2.71 9.62
C ILE A 64 -11.78 -2.89 11.13
N LYS A 65 -11.46 -1.80 11.85
CA LYS A 65 -11.42 -1.81 13.32
C LYS A 65 -12.78 -2.18 13.93
N ASN A 66 -13.88 -1.74 13.33
CA ASN A 66 -15.23 -1.99 13.85
C ASN A 66 -15.87 -3.29 13.30
N ALA A 67 -15.32 -3.87 12.23
CA ALA A 67 -15.82 -5.11 11.63
C ALA A 67 -15.72 -6.32 12.57
N SER A 68 -16.69 -7.21 12.50
CA SER A 68 -16.69 -8.52 13.15
C SER A 68 -15.63 -9.45 12.55
N LYS A 69 -15.28 -10.52 13.28
CA LYS A 69 -14.33 -11.52 12.80
C LYS A 69 -14.78 -12.12 11.45
N LYS A 70 -16.07 -12.46 11.33
CA LYS A 70 -16.65 -13.03 10.11
C LYS A 70 -16.54 -12.09 8.91
N GLU A 71 -16.78 -10.79 9.11
CA GLU A 71 -16.62 -9.79 8.05
C GLU A 71 -15.16 -9.69 7.61
N LEU A 72 -14.21 -9.71 8.56
CA LEU A 72 -12.78 -9.66 8.25
C LEU A 72 -12.27 -10.88 7.49
N GLU A 73 -12.83 -12.06 7.77
CA GLU A 73 -12.51 -13.32 7.09
C GLU A 73 -12.94 -13.33 5.61
N THR A 74 -13.83 -12.41 5.18
CA THR A 74 -14.24 -12.27 3.77
C THR A 74 -13.31 -11.44 2.89
N ALA A 75 -12.16 -11.00 3.40
CA ALA A 75 -11.26 -10.20 2.59
C ALA A 75 -10.63 -10.98 1.44
N GLU A 76 -10.46 -10.27 0.34
CA GLU A 76 -9.88 -10.79 -0.88
C GLU A 76 -8.78 -9.86 -1.37
N LEU A 77 -7.69 -10.43 -1.88
CA LEU A 77 -6.68 -9.66 -2.62
C LEU A 77 -7.28 -9.17 -3.94
N ARG A 78 -7.11 -7.88 -4.23
CA ARG A 78 -7.62 -7.25 -5.46
C ARG A 78 -6.48 -6.95 -6.44
N GLY A 79 -6.81 -6.97 -7.74
CA GLY A 79 -5.97 -6.44 -8.81
C GLY A 79 -4.59 -7.08 -8.85
N ASN A 80 -4.53 -8.39 -8.66
CA ASN A 80 -3.29 -9.17 -8.57
C ASN A 80 -2.38 -8.72 -7.41
N GLY A 81 -2.95 -8.44 -6.23
CA GLY A 81 -2.21 -8.08 -5.01
C GLY A 81 -1.85 -6.59 -4.88
N ILE A 82 -2.53 -5.70 -5.60
CA ILE A 82 -2.35 -4.24 -5.46
C ILE A 82 -3.27 -3.62 -4.41
N GLY A 83 -4.12 -4.42 -3.77
CA GLY A 83 -5.00 -3.99 -2.69
C GLY A 83 -5.73 -5.14 -2.03
N ILE A 84 -6.50 -4.84 -1.00
CA ILE A 84 -7.33 -5.77 -0.23
C ILE A 84 -8.74 -5.19 -0.16
N ARG A 85 -9.74 -6.01 -0.44
CA ARG A 85 -11.14 -5.59 -0.43
C ARG A 85 -11.94 -6.43 0.57
N TRP A 86 -12.74 -5.75 1.39
CA TRP A 86 -13.80 -6.34 2.19
C TRP A 86 -15.16 -5.90 1.64
N ARG A 87 -15.87 -6.82 0.99
CA ARG A 87 -17.16 -6.51 0.36
C ARG A 87 -18.27 -6.22 1.37
N LEU A 88 -18.28 -6.93 2.50
CA LEU A 88 -19.36 -6.82 3.49
C LEU A 88 -19.40 -5.48 4.23
N ILE A 89 -18.23 -4.85 4.44
CA ILE A 89 -18.10 -3.56 5.14
C ILE A 89 -17.84 -2.39 4.19
N ASP A 90 -17.89 -2.66 2.87
CA ASP A 90 -17.60 -1.72 1.79
C ASP A 90 -16.27 -0.97 1.99
N GLU A 91 -15.19 -1.73 2.18
CA GLU A 91 -13.84 -1.19 2.37
C GLU A 91 -12.88 -1.75 1.32
N ASP A 92 -12.07 -0.89 0.71
CA ASP A 92 -11.00 -1.25 -0.23
C ASP A 92 -9.74 -0.46 0.14
N ILE A 93 -8.65 -1.18 0.39
CA ILE A 93 -7.36 -0.61 0.77
C ILE A 93 -6.34 -0.94 -0.32
N SER A 94 -5.74 0.10 -0.89
CA SER A 94 -4.65 -0.06 -1.84
C SER A 94 -3.29 -0.31 -1.17
N LEU A 95 -2.46 -1.13 -1.80
CA LEU A 95 -1.05 -1.33 -1.44
C LEU A 95 -0.28 0.00 -1.44
N LYS A 96 -0.58 0.88 -2.39
CA LYS A 96 0.02 2.22 -2.47
C LYS A 96 -0.27 3.04 -1.20
N GLY A 97 -1.52 3.04 -0.74
CA GLY A 97 -1.92 3.71 0.49
C GLY A 97 -1.21 3.15 1.71
N LEU A 98 -1.12 1.81 1.80
CA LEU A 98 -0.43 1.13 2.90
C LEU A 98 1.07 1.45 2.95
N ILE A 99 1.77 1.47 1.80
CA ILE A 99 3.19 1.83 1.74
C ILE A 99 3.41 3.30 2.16
N LYS A 100 2.55 4.21 1.68
CA LYS A 100 2.61 5.64 2.07
C LYS A 100 2.44 5.82 3.57
N GLU A 101 1.48 5.12 4.16
CA GLU A 101 1.19 5.18 5.58
C GLU A 101 2.39 4.72 6.43
N VAL A 102 3.02 3.61 6.05
CA VAL A 102 4.22 3.09 6.73
C VAL A 102 5.39 4.07 6.60
N ALA A 103 5.66 4.55 5.38
CA ALA A 103 6.75 5.49 5.13
C ALA A 103 6.56 6.82 5.90
N MET A 104 5.33 7.33 5.95
CA MET A 104 4.99 8.55 6.70
C MET A 104 5.16 8.34 8.20
N ASN A 105 4.65 7.24 8.75
CA ASN A 105 4.80 6.94 10.18
C ASN A 105 6.26 6.73 10.58
N GLU A 106 7.06 6.06 9.75
CA GLU A 106 8.51 5.94 10.00
C GLU A 106 9.21 7.31 10.00
N ALA A 107 8.86 8.19 9.06
CA ALA A 107 9.39 9.55 9.02
C ALA A 107 8.98 10.35 10.25
N LEU A 108 7.69 10.34 10.62
CA LEU A 108 7.18 11.03 11.81
C LEU A 108 7.85 10.51 13.09
N ASN A 109 7.97 9.19 13.24
CA ASN A 109 8.64 8.58 14.38
C ASN A 109 10.08 9.06 14.49
N ARG A 110 10.83 9.09 13.37
CA ARG A 110 12.22 9.58 13.36
C ARG A 110 12.34 11.06 13.73
N LEU A 111 11.35 11.87 13.36
CA LEU A 111 11.32 13.29 13.68
C LEU A 111 10.95 13.55 15.15
N GLN A 112 10.05 12.74 15.71
CA GLN A 112 9.61 12.81 17.10
C GLN A 112 10.61 12.15 18.06
N SER A 113 11.35 11.13 17.62
CA SER A 113 12.30 10.39 18.45
C SER A 113 13.66 11.08 18.64
N LYS A 114 13.79 12.36 18.30
CA LYS A 114 15.03 13.13 18.46
C LYS A 114 15.33 13.64 19.88
N ASP A 115 14.52 13.28 20.88
CA ASP A 115 14.78 13.67 22.29
C ASP A 115 15.26 12.53 23.21
N ASN A 116 15.59 11.32 22.71
CA ASN A 116 16.07 10.22 23.58
C ASN A 116 17.18 9.37 22.93
N GLN A 117 18.23 10.03 22.42
CA GLN A 117 19.52 9.40 22.11
C GLN A 117 20.68 10.28 22.60
N GLU A 118 20.56 10.84 23.81
CA GLU A 118 21.73 11.11 24.64
C GLU A 118 21.61 10.21 25.88
N LEU A 119 22.74 9.61 26.29
CA LEU A 119 22.92 8.70 27.43
C LEU A 119 22.63 7.21 27.18
N ALA A 120 23.46 6.61 26.34
CA ALA A 120 24.04 5.31 26.64
C ALA A 120 25.51 5.28 26.17
N PHE A 121 26.32 6.16 26.75
CA PHE A 121 27.72 5.85 26.98
C PHE A 121 27.80 5.20 28.36
N VAL A 122 27.97 3.87 28.38
CA VAL A 122 28.74 3.14 29.40
C VAL A 122 29.44 2.00 28.69
#